data_AF-X8BDV3-F1
#
_entry.id   AF-X8BDV3-F1
#
_cell.length_a   1.000
_cell.length_b   1.000
_cell.length_c   1.000
_cell.angle_alpha   90.00
_cell.angle_beta   90.00
_cell.angle_gamma   90.00
#
_symmetry.space_group_name_H-M   'P 1'
#
loop_
_entity.id
_entity.type
_entity.pdbx_description
1 polymer ?
#
loop_
_entity_poly.entity_id
_entity_poly.type
_entity_poly.pdbx_seq_one_letter_code
_entity_poly.pdbx_strand_id
1 'polypeptide(L)' 'MTDANTSIAMGHAVCAGLDKGQTPIFVDLSLVKDTNLSAHEAGYFIGASVTSYCPQHKSELDGSAF' A
#
# COMPACT_ATOMS: atom_id res chain seq x y z
N MET A 1 16.80 13.13 -5.55
CA MET A 1 16.95 11.74 -6.01
C MET A 1 15.70 11.03 -5.54
N THR A 2 14.96 10.40 -6.45
CA THR A 2 13.83 9.56 -6.05
C THR A 2 14.44 8.27 -5.54
N ASP A 3 14.62 8.15 -4.23
CA ASP A 3 15.23 6.98 -3.63
C ASP A 3 14.32 5.77 -3.86
N ALA A 4 14.54 5.06 -4.96
CA ALA A 4 13.79 3.86 -5.32
C ALA A 4 13.77 2.86 -4.16
N ASN A 5 14.82 2.82 -3.35
CA ASN A 5 14.89 2.03 -2.13
C ASN A 5 13.82 2.41 -1.10
N THR A 6 13.52 3.71 -0.94
CA THR A 6 12.43 4.20 -0.09
C THR A 6 11.08 3.75 -0.63
N SER A 7 10.85 3.87 -1.94
CA SER A 7 9.60 3.39 -2.57
C SER A 7 9.44 1.88 -2.44
N ILE A 8 10.52 1.11 -2.59
CA ILE A 8 10.50 -0.34 -2.38
C ILE A 8 10.18 -0.67 -0.91
N ALA A 9 10.86 -0.01 0.04
CA ALA A 9 10.59 -0.19 1.46
C ALA A 9 9.16 0.17 1.85
N MET A 10 8.60 1.23 1.27
CA MET A 10 7.19 1.60 1.47
C MET A 10 6.23 0.55 0.91
N GLY A 11 6.52 -0.02 -0.27
CA GLY A 11 5.71 -1.11 -0.82
C GLY A 11 5.71 -2.35 0.07
N HIS A 12 6.85 -2.69 0.67
CA HIS A 12 6.93 -3.73 1.70
C HIS A 12 6.22 -3.34 3.01
N ALA A 13 6.21 -2.06 3.40
CA ALA A 13 5.49 -1.60 4.59
C ALA A 13 3.97 -1.70 4.42
N VAL A 14 3.45 -1.43 3.21
CA VAL A 14 2.04 -1.63 2.84
C VAL A 14 1.63 -3.07 3.08
N CYS A 15 2.42 -4.00 2.53
CA CYS A 15 2.27 -5.43 2.75
C CYS A 15 2.28 -5.82 4.23
N ALA A 16 3.25 -5.31 5.00
CA ALA A 16 3.36 -5.61 6.43
C ALA A 16 2.16 -5.08 7.23
N GLY A 17 1.53 -4.00 6.78
CA GLY A 17 0.29 -3.50 7.35
C GLY A 17 -0.88 -4.45 7.09
N LEU A 18 -1.03 -4.92 5.85
CA LEU A 18 -2.07 -5.88 5.48
C LEU A 18 -1.89 -7.24 6.17
N ASP A 19 -0.64 -7.71 6.31
CA ASP A 19 -0.30 -8.95 7.02
C ASP A 19 -0.70 -8.88 8.51
N LYS A 20 -0.61 -7.68 9.11
CA LYS A 20 -1.13 -7.42 10.46
C LYS A 20 -2.65 -7.34 10.55
N GLY A 21 -3.37 -7.50 9.44
CA GLY A 21 -4.82 -7.35 9.35
C GLY A 21 -5.29 -5.90 9.30
N GLN A 22 -4.41 -4.95 8.96
CA GLN A 22 -4.85 -3.56 8.74
C GLN A 22 -5.65 -3.48 7.45
N THR A 23 -6.70 -2.66 7.43
CA THR A 23 -7.48 -2.43 6.22
C THR A 23 -6.68 -1.60 5.22
N PRO A 24 -6.88 -1.80 3.92
CA PRO A 24 -6.19 -1.04 2.88
C PRO A 24 -6.47 0.47 2.98
N ILE A 25 -7.64 0.86 3.48
CA ILE A 25 -7.98 2.26 3.76
C ILE A 25 -7.07 2.85 4.85
N PHE A 26 -6.77 2.09 5.91
CA PHE A 26 -5.89 2.56 6.97
C PHE A 26 -4.46 2.70 6.47
N VAL A 27 -4.00 1.76 5.66
CA VAL A 27 -2.68 1.80 5.02
C VAL A 27 -2.57 2.99 4.06
N ASP A 28 -3.62 3.29 3.29
CA ASP A 28 -3.72 4.47 2.42
C ASP A 28 -3.60 5.77 3.21
N LEU A 29 -4.40 5.91 4.28
CA LEU A 29 -4.35 7.08 5.17
C LEU A 29 -2.99 7.25 5.85
N SER A 30 -2.35 6.16 6.26
CA SER A 30 -0.98 6.20 6.77
C SER A 30 -0.01 6.68 5.69
N LEU A 31 -0.13 6.17 4.48
CA LEU A 31 0.75 6.56 3.38
C LEU A 31 0.57 8.03 2.99
N VAL A 32 -0.66 8.53 2.91
CA VAL A 32 -0.97 9.96 2.66
C VAL A 32 -0.48 10.86 3.81
N LYS A 33 -0.35 10.34 5.03
CA LYS A 33 0.21 11.08 6.17
C LYS A 33 1.74 11.08 6.17
N ASP A 34 2.36 9.95 5.87
CA ASP A 34 3.81 9.77 5.82
C ASP A 34 4.43 10.31 4.53
N THR A 35 3.63 10.47 3.48
CA THR A 35 4.07 10.94 2.16
C THR A 35 3.22 12.14 1.72
N ASN A 36 3.76 12.99 0.86
CA ASN A 36 3.00 14.08 0.25
C ASN A 36 2.15 13.61 -0.95
N LEU A 37 1.69 12.35 -0.95
CA LEU A 37 0.86 11.76 -1.99
C LEU A 37 -0.62 12.02 -1.72
N SER A 38 -1.40 12.19 -2.78
CA SER A 38 -2.86 12.21 -2.65
C SER A 38 -3.39 10.81 -2.35
N ALA A 39 -4.58 10.70 -1.73
CA ALA A 39 -5.24 9.40 -1.49
C ALA A 39 -5.39 8.55 -2.77
N HIS A 40 -5.58 9.18 -3.92
CA HIS A 40 -5.62 8.47 -5.19
C HIS A 40 -4.26 7.86 -5.59
N GLU A 41 -3.18 8.61 -5.39
CA GLU A 41 -1.81 8.15 -5.69
C GLU A 41 -1.37 7.08 -4.70
N ALA A 42 -1.71 7.24 -3.42
CA ALA A 42 -1.46 6.25 -2.38
C ALA A 42 -2.21 4.94 -2.65
N GLY A 43 -3.47 4.98 -3.04
CA GLY A 43 -4.24 3.80 -3.41
C GLY A 43 -3.66 3.06 -4.62
N TYR A 44 -3.23 3.81 -5.63
CA TYR A 44 -2.52 3.24 -6.78
C TYR A 44 -1.20 2.59 -6.37
N PHE A 45 -0.42 3.26 -5.53
CA PHE A 45 0.85 2.76 -5.02
C PHE A 45 0.66 1.49 -4.19
N ILE A 46 -0.39 1.42 -3.36
CA ILE A 46 -0.76 0.24 -2.58
C ILE A 46 -1.11 -0.92 -3.53
N GLY A 47 -1.97 -0.68 -4.53
CA GLY A 47 -2.33 -1.70 -5.52
C GLY A 47 -1.13 -2.25 -6.29
N ALA A 48 -0.22 -1.37 -6.73
CA ALA A 48 1.01 -1.76 -7.41
C ALA A 48 1.97 -2.53 -6.49
N SER A 49 2.12 -2.07 -5.25
CA SER A 49 2.98 -2.69 -4.24
C SER A 49 2.50 -4.07 -3.86
N VAL A 50 1.22 -4.23 -3.55
CA VAL A 50 0.66 -5.53 -3.17
C VAL A 50 0.71 -6.52 -4.34
N THR A 51 0.48 -6.07 -5.57
CA THR A 51 0.65 -6.92 -6.76
C THR A 51 2.08 -7.43 -6.92
N SER A 52 3.08 -6.63 -6.54
CA SER A 52 4.50 -6.93 -6.76
C SER A 52 5.14 -7.69 -5.59
N TYR A 53 4.76 -7.36 -4.35
CA TYR A 53 5.38 -7.86 -3.14
C TYR A 53 4.52 -8.88 -2.39
N CYS A 54 3.18 -8.74 -2.44
CA CYS A 54 2.27 -9.58 -1.65
C CYS A 54 0.98 -9.91 -2.39
N PRO A 55 1.06 -10.68 -3.49
CA PRO A 55 -0.10 -10.98 -4.32
C PRO A 55 -1.23 -11.67 -3.57
N GLN A 56 -0.98 -12.27 -2.39
CA GLN A 56 -2.01 -12.85 -1.54
C GLN A 56 -3.03 -11.82 -1.03
N HIS A 57 -2.59 -10.60 -0.68
CA HIS A 57 -3.48 -9.53 -0.22
C HIS A 57 -4.14 -8.78 -1.39
N LYS A 58 -3.81 -9.14 -2.64
CA LYS A 58 -4.40 -8.53 -3.82
C LYS A 58 -5.91 -8.77 -3.85
N SER A 59 -6.39 -9.92 -3.37
CA SER A 59 -7.82 -10.20 -3.22
C SER A 59 -8.50 -9.36 -2.13
N GLU A 60 -7.79 -9.02 -1.06
CA GLU A 60 -8.28 -8.09 -0.02
C GLU A 60 -8.37 -6.65 -0.53
N LEU A 61 -7.59 -6.29 -1.55
CA LEU A 61 -7.68 -5.01 -2.26
C LEU A 61 -8.70 -5.01 -3.41
N ASP A 62 -8.87 -6.14 -4.09
CA ASP A 62 -9.62 -6.27 -5.36
C ASP A 62 -11.11 -6.56 -5.16
N GLY A 63 -11.54 -7.21 -4.06
CA GLY A 63 -12.87 -7.82 -4.10
C GLY A 63 -13.61 -8.13 -2.81
N SER A 64 -13.34 -7.50 -1.67
CA SER A 64 -14.07 -7.88 -0.44
C SER A 64 -14.44 -6.79 0.57
N ALA A 65 -14.23 -5.50 0.29
CA ALA A 65 -14.56 -4.44 1.26
C ALA A 65 -15.04 -3.10 0.64
N PHE A 66 -16.01 -3.16 -0.28
CA PHE A 66 -16.97 -2.08 -0.49
C PHE A 66 -18.38 -2.60 -0.17
#